data_AF-A0A1M5SGV1-F1
#
_entry.id   AF-A0A1M5SGV1-F1
#
_cell.length_a   1.000
_cell.length_b   1.000
_cell.length_c   1.000
_cell.angle_alpha   90.00
_cell.angle_beta   90.00
_cell.angle_gamma   90.00
#
_symmetry.space_group_name_H-M   'P 1'
#
loop_
_entity.id
_entity.type
_entity.pdbx_description
1 polymer ?
#
loop_
_entity_poly.entity_id
_entity_poly.type
_entity_poly.pdbx_seq_one_letter_code
_entity_poly.pdbx_strand_id
1 'polypeptide(L)'
;MKITVMDIENKEFKKGFRGYEVNDVDEFLEDIAEDYETLYKENSSLKERLEVLDEKLDNYKMIENTINNTLLMAQKSSEQLKINSESEAQLIINRANEAAKKIIDNSQSEVIKIKNEYDKIKNQYMSFKTKYKNFMISQTELFNELEKDFSRNFSIAFTEETPIVSKSMENEIDALFTKENEVAAGIEEIVNLDSKEIEFLNKELKEKTEVEDEELENLEEEIEEI
;
A
#
# COMPACT_ATOMS: atom_id res chain seq x y z
N MET A 1 -6.05 8.39 77.39
CA MET A 1 -5.05 8.95 78.33
C MET A 1 -5.51 8.68 79.76
N LYS A 2 -4.60 8.68 80.74
CA LYS A 2 -4.89 8.32 82.15
C LYS A 2 -5.15 9.52 83.08
N ILE A 3 -4.87 10.74 82.66
CA ILE A 3 -5.04 11.98 83.44
C ILE A 3 -5.47 13.09 82.46
N THR A 4 -6.48 13.87 82.83
CA THR A 4 -7.01 15.04 82.11
C THR A 4 -6.65 16.34 82.85
N VAL A 5 -6.79 17.50 82.20
CA VAL A 5 -6.59 18.81 82.85
C VAL A 5 -7.46 18.92 84.12
N MET A 6 -8.71 18.46 84.02
CA MET A 6 -9.65 18.38 85.14
C MET A 6 -9.16 17.47 86.28
N ASP A 7 -8.42 16.40 85.97
CA ASP A 7 -7.83 15.51 86.97
C ASP A 7 -6.60 16.12 87.66
N ILE A 8 -5.95 17.11 87.03
CA ILE A 8 -4.83 17.87 87.59
C ILE A 8 -5.37 18.95 88.53
N GLU A 9 -6.37 19.71 88.10
CA GLU A 9 -7.01 20.78 88.90
C GLU A 9 -7.72 20.24 90.15
N ASN A 10 -8.40 19.09 90.05
CA ASN A 10 -9.14 18.50 91.17
C ASN A 10 -8.28 17.56 92.03
N LYS A 11 -6.95 17.61 91.91
CA LYS A 11 -6.07 16.66 92.58
C LYS A 11 -5.85 17.01 94.05
N GLU A 12 -6.50 16.26 94.94
CA GLU A 12 -6.23 16.38 96.38
C GLU A 12 -5.04 15.51 96.83
N PHE A 13 -4.12 16.11 97.59
CA PHE A 13 -3.00 15.40 98.22
C PHE A 13 -3.21 15.17 99.72
N LYS A 14 -2.72 14.04 100.21
CA LYS A 14 -2.72 13.73 101.66
C LYS A 14 -1.67 14.58 102.39
N LYS A 15 -2.05 15.19 103.51
CA LYS A 15 -1.13 15.96 104.36
C LYS A 15 -0.26 15.03 105.22
N GLY A 16 1.07 15.24 105.22
CA GLY A 16 2.05 14.49 106.01
C GLY A 16 2.95 15.41 106.84
N PHE A 17 3.58 14.88 107.89
CA PHE A 17 4.50 15.66 108.73
C PHE A 17 5.77 16.01 107.93
N ARG A 18 6.02 17.31 107.69
CA ARG A 18 7.05 17.87 106.77
C ARG A 18 6.79 17.66 105.26
N GLY A 19 5.61 18.07 104.76
CA GLY A 19 5.31 18.12 103.33
C GLY A 19 5.73 19.43 102.65
N TYR A 20 5.55 19.50 101.32
CA TYR A 20 5.67 20.73 100.54
C TYR A 20 4.64 21.78 100.99
N GLU A 21 4.93 23.06 100.74
CA GLU A 21 3.94 24.11 100.94
C GLU A 21 2.77 23.93 99.97
N VAL A 22 1.55 24.06 100.47
CA VAL A 22 0.34 23.86 99.67
C VAL A 22 0.22 24.92 98.58
N ASN A 23 0.49 26.20 98.89
CA ASN A 23 0.37 27.30 97.92
C ASN A 23 1.33 27.13 96.74
N ASP A 24 2.61 26.84 97.01
CA ASP A 24 3.62 26.61 95.96
C ASP A 24 3.27 25.42 95.06
N VAL A 25 2.67 24.36 95.63
CA VAL A 25 2.24 23.18 94.87
C VAL A 25 1.01 23.50 94.02
N ASP A 26 0.06 24.26 94.55
CA ASP A 26 -1.15 24.65 93.84
C ASP A 26 -0.81 25.57 92.65
N GLU A 27 0.06 26.58 92.84
CA GLU A 27 0.54 27.47 91.77
C GLU A 27 1.25 26.67 90.65
N PHE A 28 2.12 25.72 91.03
CA PHE A 28 2.80 24.85 90.06
C PHE A 28 1.84 23.91 89.31
N LEU A 29 0.78 23.43 89.96
CA LEU A 29 -0.24 22.62 89.29
C LEU A 29 -1.10 23.42 88.33
N GLU A 30 -1.34 24.69 88.62
CA GLU A 30 -2.06 25.63 87.75
C GLU A 30 -1.24 25.87 86.46
N ASP A 31 0.06 26.16 86.60
CA ASP A 31 0.99 26.26 85.46
C ASP A 31 1.03 24.97 84.61
N ILE A 32 1.12 23.80 85.27
CA ILE A 32 1.10 22.50 84.57
C ILE A 32 -0.23 22.30 83.85
N ALA A 33 -1.36 22.67 84.46
CA ALA A 33 -2.68 22.49 83.87
C ALA A 33 -2.82 23.34 82.58
N GLU A 34 -2.33 24.58 82.59
CA GLU A 34 -2.33 25.48 81.43
C GLU A 34 -1.44 24.95 80.28
N ASP A 35 -0.21 24.53 80.60
CA ASP A 35 0.72 23.93 79.63
C ASP A 35 0.15 22.62 79.04
N TYR A 36 -0.49 21.80 79.88
CA TYR A 36 -1.08 20.53 79.45
C TYR A 36 -2.29 20.74 78.55
N GLU A 37 -3.13 21.76 78.83
CA GLU A 37 -4.24 22.13 77.96
C GLU A 37 -3.74 22.61 76.59
N THR A 38 -2.70 23.44 76.59
CA THR A 38 -2.06 23.95 75.37
C THR A 38 -1.52 22.79 74.51
N LEU A 39 -0.74 21.90 75.11
CA LEU A 39 -0.22 20.70 74.44
C LEU A 39 -1.34 19.79 73.93
N TYR A 40 -2.43 19.65 74.67
CA TYR A 40 -3.58 18.85 74.25
C TYR A 40 -4.26 19.45 73.00
N LYS A 41 -4.50 20.76 73.00
CA LYS A 41 -5.07 21.49 71.85
C LYS A 41 -4.17 21.37 70.62
N GLU A 42 -2.86 21.57 70.78
CA GLU A 42 -1.90 21.41 69.69
C GLU A 42 -1.87 19.99 69.14
N ASN A 43 -1.85 18.97 70.01
CA ASN A 43 -1.86 17.56 69.61
C ASN A 43 -3.14 17.21 68.83
N SER A 44 -4.30 17.72 69.27
CA SER A 44 -5.57 17.54 68.56
C SER A 44 -5.54 18.18 67.18
N SER A 45 -5.08 19.44 67.09
CA SER A 45 -4.95 20.16 65.81
C SER A 45 -3.95 19.47 64.86
N LEU A 46 -2.83 18.96 65.38
CA LEU A 46 -1.85 18.23 64.58
C LEU A 46 -2.42 16.91 64.06
N LYS A 47 -3.20 16.18 64.86
CA LYS A 47 -3.88 14.95 64.43
C LYS A 47 -4.90 15.20 63.32
N GLU A 48 -5.72 16.24 63.48
CA GLU A 48 -6.69 16.63 62.45
C GLU A 48 -6.00 17.00 61.14
N ARG A 49 -4.89 17.76 61.21
CA ARG A 49 -4.07 18.06 60.03
C ARG A 49 -3.46 16.82 59.38
N LEU A 50 -2.99 15.87 60.18
CA LEU A 50 -2.45 14.61 59.69
C LEU A 50 -3.51 13.82 58.93
N GLU A 51 -4.71 13.71 59.48
CA GLU A 51 -5.83 13.00 58.86
C GLU A 51 -6.21 13.62 57.50
N VAL A 52 -6.28 14.95 57.42
CA VAL A 52 -6.52 15.67 56.15
C VAL A 52 -5.39 15.48 55.14
N LEU A 53 -4.14 15.43 55.61
CA LEU A 53 -2.97 15.19 54.75
C LEU A 53 -2.94 13.76 54.21
N ASP A 54 -3.26 12.78 55.04
CA ASP A 54 -3.34 11.37 54.65
C ASP A 54 -4.46 11.15 53.62
N GLU A 55 -5.63 11.77 53.81
CA GLU A 55 -6.71 11.71 52.83
C GLU A 55 -6.30 12.31 51.47
N LYS A 56 -5.59 13.45 51.48
CA LYS A 56 -5.04 14.05 50.25
C LYS A 56 -4.00 13.16 49.60
N LEU A 57 -3.13 12.52 50.38
CA LEU A 57 -2.11 11.62 49.87
C LEU A 57 -2.75 10.43 49.16
N ASP A 58 -3.78 9.83 49.74
CA ASP A 58 -4.48 8.70 49.14
C ASP A 58 -5.24 9.10 47.87
N ASN A 59 -5.84 10.30 47.86
CA ASN A 59 -6.40 10.87 46.63
C ASN A 59 -5.34 11.04 45.53
N TYR A 60 -4.15 11.55 45.86
CA TYR A 60 -3.07 11.68 44.88
C TYR A 60 -2.59 10.34 44.35
N LYS A 61 -2.44 9.32 45.21
CA LYS A 61 -2.11 7.95 44.77
C LYS A 61 -3.17 7.39 43.83
N MET A 62 -4.46 7.64 44.10
CA MET A 62 -5.54 7.18 43.23
C MET A 62 -5.50 7.86 41.87
N ILE A 63 -5.23 9.17 41.84
CA ILE A 63 -5.06 9.95 40.61
C ILE A 63 -3.85 9.44 39.83
N GLU A 64 -2.71 9.25 40.48
CA GLU A 64 -1.48 8.71 39.86
C GLU A 64 -1.73 7.35 39.21
N ASN A 65 -2.38 6.42 39.94
CA ASN A 65 -2.73 5.11 39.40
C ASN A 65 -3.66 5.23 38.18
N THR A 66 -4.62 6.15 38.22
CA THR A 66 -5.55 6.39 37.10
C THR A 66 -4.81 6.92 35.88
N ILE A 67 -3.89 7.88 36.07
CA ILE A 67 -3.07 8.45 35.00
C ILE A 67 -2.17 7.37 34.38
N ASN A 68 -1.48 6.58 35.22
CA ASN A 68 -0.62 5.49 34.74
C ASN A 68 -1.41 4.45 33.94
N ASN A 69 -2.59 4.06 34.41
CA ASN A 69 -3.47 3.13 33.68
C ASN A 69 -3.96 3.73 32.36
N THR A 70 -4.34 5.01 32.37
CA THR A 70 -4.79 5.72 31.16
C THR A 70 -3.66 5.83 30.13
N LEU A 71 -2.44 6.13 30.57
CA LEU A 71 -1.26 6.19 29.72
C LEU A 71 -0.96 4.83 29.08
N LEU A 72 -0.99 3.75 29.88
CA LEU A 72 -0.81 2.39 29.37
C LEU A 72 -1.90 1.99 28.38
N MET A 73 -3.16 2.36 28.64
CA MET A 73 -4.26 2.14 27.68
C MET A 73 -4.07 2.92 26.39
N ALA A 74 -3.66 4.19 26.48
CA ALA A 74 -3.39 5.02 25.31
C ALA A 74 -2.24 4.44 24.47
N GLN A 75 -1.16 4.01 25.12
CA GLN A 75 -0.03 3.36 24.44
C GLN A 75 -0.48 2.07 23.72
N LYS A 76 -1.16 1.16 24.43
CA LYS A 76 -1.68 -0.08 23.83
C LYS A 76 -2.63 0.19 22.67
N SER A 77 -3.50 1.19 22.80
CA SER A 77 -4.40 1.59 21.71
C SER A 77 -3.63 2.14 20.52
N SER A 78 -2.57 2.91 20.75
CA SER A 78 -1.71 3.45 19.68
C SER A 78 -0.94 2.33 18.97
N GLU A 79 -0.38 1.38 19.71
CA GLU A 79 0.29 0.19 19.15
C GLU A 79 -0.69 -0.64 18.33
N GLN A 80 -1.89 -0.90 18.85
CA GLN A 80 -2.92 -1.64 18.11
C GLN A 80 -3.34 -0.91 16.83
N LEU A 81 -3.49 0.42 16.88
CA LEU A 81 -3.81 1.22 15.69
C LEU A 81 -2.69 1.16 14.66
N LYS A 82 -1.42 1.19 15.09
CA LYS A 82 -0.26 1.04 14.21
C LYS A 82 -0.29 -0.31 13.49
N ILE A 83 -0.40 -1.41 14.23
CA ILE A 83 -0.45 -2.77 13.68
C ILE A 83 -1.63 -2.93 12.70
N ASN A 84 -2.81 -2.43 13.07
CA ASN A 84 -3.98 -2.50 12.20
C ASN A 84 -3.78 -1.70 10.92
N SER A 85 -3.19 -0.51 11.02
CA SER A 85 -2.94 0.35 9.86
C SER A 85 -1.90 -0.26 8.92
N GLU A 86 -0.85 -0.87 9.47
CA GLU A 86 0.17 -1.61 8.69
C GLU A 86 -0.45 -2.81 7.97
N SER A 87 -1.26 -3.61 8.66
CA SER A 87 -1.97 -4.73 8.05
C SER A 87 -2.93 -4.29 6.95
N GLU A 88 -3.68 -3.20 7.18
CA GLU A 88 -4.60 -2.65 6.18
C GLU A 88 -3.86 -2.08 4.97
N ALA A 89 -2.73 -1.38 5.19
CA ALA A 89 -1.86 -0.90 4.12
C ALA A 89 -1.34 -2.06 3.27
N GLN A 90 -0.84 -3.13 3.89
CA GLN A 90 -0.37 -4.31 3.16
C GLN A 90 -1.49 -4.97 2.36
N LEU A 91 -2.70 -5.06 2.91
CA LEU A 91 -3.86 -5.56 2.18
C LEU A 91 -4.22 -4.70 0.97
N ILE A 92 -4.11 -3.37 1.09
CA ILE A 92 -4.35 -2.44 -0.02
C ILE A 92 -3.31 -2.66 -1.12
N ILE A 93 -2.03 -2.74 -0.76
CA ILE A 93 -0.93 -2.99 -1.71
C ILE A 93 -1.14 -4.32 -2.43
N ASN A 94 -1.41 -5.39 -1.68
CA ASN A 94 -1.64 -6.72 -2.25
C ASN A 94 -2.83 -6.72 -3.23
N ARG A 95 -3.94 -6.06 -2.88
CA ARG A 95 -5.10 -5.93 -3.77
C ARG A 95 -4.80 -5.10 -5.01
N ALA A 96 -4.03 -4.02 -4.88
CA ALA A 96 -3.60 -3.21 -6.00
C ALA A 96 -2.73 -4.01 -6.96
N ASN A 97 -1.78 -4.78 -6.44
CA ASN A 97 -0.90 -5.67 -7.21
C ASN A 97 -1.69 -6.76 -7.92
N GLU A 98 -2.64 -7.41 -7.24
CA GLU A 98 -3.51 -8.43 -7.85
C GLU A 98 -4.38 -7.83 -8.97
N ALA A 99 -4.95 -6.65 -8.75
CA ALA A 99 -5.74 -5.95 -9.76
C ALA A 99 -4.88 -5.55 -10.98
N ALA A 100 -3.68 -5.02 -10.75
CA ALA A 100 -2.73 -4.66 -11.80
C ALA A 100 -2.35 -5.89 -12.64
N LYS A 101 -1.99 -6.99 -11.98
CA LYS A 101 -1.67 -8.27 -12.64
C LYS A 101 -2.83 -8.76 -13.51
N LYS A 102 -4.06 -8.70 -12.98
CA LYS A 102 -5.26 -9.08 -13.74
C LYS A 102 -5.49 -8.21 -14.97
N ILE A 103 -5.21 -6.90 -14.89
CA ILE A 103 -5.30 -5.99 -16.04
C ILE A 103 -4.25 -6.36 -17.09
N ILE A 104 -3.02 -6.64 -16.68
CA ILE A 104 -1.93 -7.07 -17.57
C ILE A 104 -2.29 -8.39 -18.25
N ASP A 105 -2.72 -9.40 -17.49
CA ASP A 105 -3.09 -10.72 -18.02
C ASP A 105 -4.23 -10.62 -19.04
N ASN A 106 -5.26 -9.81 -18.73
CA ASN A 106 -6.36 -9.55 -19.67
C ASN A 106 -5.86 -8.86 -20.94
N SER A 107 -5.00 -7.86 -20.80
CA SER A 107 -4.44 -7.12 -21.95
C SER A 107 -3.59 -8.03 -22.83
N GLN A 108 -2.76 -8.89 -22.24
CA GLN A 108 -1.98 -9.90 -22.96
C GLN A 108 -2.88 -10.88 -23.70
N SER A 109 -3.97 -11.34 -23.06
CA SER A 109 -4.96 -12.21 -23.70
C SER A 109 -5.60 -11.54 -24.93
N GLU A 110 -5.99 -10.26 -24.82
CA GLU A 110 -6.54 -9.49 -25.94
C GLU A 110 -5.52 -9.30 -27.07
N VAL A 111 -4.25 -9.00 -26.76
CA VAL A 111 -3.18 -8.90 -27.77
C VAL A 111 -3.03 -10.21 -28.54
N ILE A 112 -3.05 -11.35 -27.84
CA ILE A 112 -2.97 -12.67 -28.48
C ILE A 112 -4.18 -12.92 -29.39
N LYS A 113 -5.39 -12.55 -28.95
CA LYS A 113 -6.61 -12.67 -29.79
C LYS A 113 -6.50 -11.83 -31.05
N ILE A 114 -6.13 -10.55 -30.92
CA ILE A 114 -5.97 -9.64 -32.07
C ILE A 114 -4.92 -10.17 -33.04
N LYS A 115 -3.78 -10.67 -32.54
CA LYS A 115 -2.73 -11.27 -33.37
C LYS A 115 -3.25 -12.48 -34.16
N ASN A 116 -3.98 -13.37 -33.50
CA ASN A 116 -4.57 -14.54 -34.15
C ASN A 116 -5.61 -14.15 -35.21
N GLU A 117 -6.43 -13.14 -34.94
CA GLU A 117 -7.39 -12.61 -35.91
C GLU A 117 -6.69 -11.96 -37.11
N TYR A 118 -5.63 -11.19 -36.86
CA TYR A 118 -4.78 -10.61 -37.89
C TYR A 118 -4.18 -11.69 -38.80
N ASP A 119 -3.57 -12.72 -38.22
CA ASP A 119 -2.99 -13.83 -38.99
C ASP A 119 -4.05 -14.57 -39.82
N LYS A 120 -5.26 -14.74 -39.28
CA LYS A 120 -6.40 -15.32 -40.01
C LYS A 120 -6.79 -14.47 -41.21
N ILE A 121 -6.94 -13.15 -41.03
CA ILE A 121 -7.28 -12.22 -42.12
C ILE A 121 -6.15 -12.17 -43.16
N LYS A 122 -4.89 -12.13 -42.73
CA LYS A 122 -3.71 -12.17 -43.62
C LYS A 122 -3.73 -13.43 -44.49
N ASN A 123 -4.00 -14.59 -43.90
CA ASN A 123 -4.10 -15.85 -44.64
C ASN A 123 -5.28 -15.86 -45.63
N GLN A 124 -6.44 -15.32 -45.22
CA GLN A 124 -7.59 -15.16 -46.13
C GLN A 124 -7.28 -14.23 -47.29
N TYR A 125 -6.61 -13.11 -47.03
CA TYR A 125 -6.16 -12.16 -48.04
C TYR A 125 -5.18 -12.81 -49.02
N MET A 126 -4.17 -13.54 -48.53
CA MET A 126 -3.22 -14.26 -49.38
C MET A 126 -3.90 -15.32 -50.25
N SER A 127 -4.86 -16.06 -49.70
CA SER A 127 -5.66 -17.04 -50.46
C SER A 127 -6.50 -16.35 -51.54
N PHE A 128 -7.17 -15.24 -51.19
CA PHE A 128 -7.96 -14.45 -52.13
C PHE A 128 -7.08 -13.87 -53.25
N LYS A 129 -5.93 -13.27 -52.92
CA LYS A 129 -4.93 -12.74 -53.86
C LYS A 129 -4.49 -13.82 -54.85
N THR A 130 -4.18 -15.02 -54.36
CA THR A 130 -3.76 -16.16 -55.20
C THR A 130 -4.88 -16.61 -56.12
N LYS A 131 -6.10 -16.80 -55.59
CA LYS A 131 -7.28 -17.20 -56.38
C LYS A 131 -7.61 -16.18 -57.46
N TYR A 132 -7.56 -14.90 -57.13
CA TYR A 132 -7.85 -13.82 -58.06
C TYR A 132 -6.78 -13.71 -59.15
N LYS A 133 -5.50 -13.84 -58.79
CA LYS A 133 -4.39 -13.90 -59.76
C LYS A 133 -4.59 -15.05 -60.75
N ASN A 134 -4.85 -16.25 -60.25
CA ASN A 134 -5.08 -17.41 -61.11
C ASN A 134 -6.31 -17.22 -62.00
N PHE A 135 -7.40 -16.66 -61.48
CA PHE A 135 -8.58 -16.32 -62.27
C PHE A 135 -8.23 -15.36 -63.42
N MET A 136 -7.48 -14.28 -63.14
CA MET A 136 -7.09 -13.33 -64.19
C MET A 136 -6.16 -13.94 -65.24
N ILE A 137 -5.20 -14.76 -64.83
CA ILE A 137 -4.35 -15.51 -65.78
C ILE A 137 -5.22 -16.37 -66.70
N SER A 138 -6.16 -17.15 -66.14
CA SER A 138 -7.06 -17.99 -66.94
C SER A 138 -7.99 -17.17 -67.85
N GLN A 139 -8.48 -16.01 -67.43
CA GLN A 139 -9.28 -15.13 -68.29
C GLN A 139 -8.46 -14.53 -69.44
N THR A 140 -7.21 -14.15 -69.18
CA THR A 140 -6.28 -13.67 -70.21
C THR A 140 -5.92 -14.77 -71.20
N GLU A 141 -5.63 -15.98 -70.72
CA GLU A 141 -5.39 -17.15 -71.57
C GLU A 141 -6.60 -17.44 -72.47
N LEU A 142 -7.81 -17.43 -71.91
CA LEU A 142 -9.05 -17.59 -72.69
C LEU A 142 -9.20 -16.50 -73.76
N PHE A 143 -8.92 -15.25 -73.42
CA PHE A 143 -8.98 -14.15 -74.38
C PHE A 143 -7.98 -14.32 -75.52
N ASN A 144 -6.74 -14.70 -75.20
CA ASN A 144 -5.71 -14.97 -76.21
C ASN A 144 -6.08 -16.16 -77.13
N GLU A 145 -6.72 -17.20 -76.59
CA GLU A 145 -7.26 -18.31 -77.40
C GLU A 145 -8.38 -17.82 -78.34
N LEU A 146 -9.31 -17.01 -77.85
CA LEU A 146 -10.37 -16.42 -78.68
C LEU A 146 -9.81 -15.51 -79.78
N GLU A 147 -8.79 -14.70 -79.50
CA GLU A 147 -8.11 -13.86 -80.49
C GLU A 147 -7.41 -14.71 -81.57
N LYS A 148 -6.77 -15.81 -81.15
CA LYS A 148 -6.12 -16.75 -82.07
C LYS A 148 -7.13 -17.47 -82.97
N ASP A 149 -8.27 -17.87 -82.43
CA ASP A 149 -9.35 -18.47 -83.21
C ASP A 149 -10.04 -17.45 -84.13
N PHE A 150 -10.20 -16.20 -83.69
CA PHE A 150 -10.65 -15.10 -84.54
C PHE A 150 -9.70 -14.87 -85.72
N SER A 151 -8.39 -14.82 -85.43
CA SER A 151 -7.33 -14.65 -86.44
C SER A 151 -7.21 -15.85 -87.38
N ARG A 152 -7.47 -17.07 -86.91
CA ARG A 152 -7.50 -18.29 -87.75
C ARG A 152 -8.72 -18.34 -88.66
N ASN A 153 -9.89 -17.93 -88.17
CA ASN A 153 -11.14 -17.95 -88.93
C ASN A 153 -11.25 -16.78 -89.93
N PHE A 154 -10.52 -15.68 -89.72
CA PHE A 154 -10.36 -14.59 -90.69
C PHE A 154 -8.99 -14.65 -91.37
N SER A 155 -8.78 -15.66 -92.22
CA SER A 155 -7.76 -15.53 -93.28
C SER A 155 -8.23 -14.55 -94.36
N ILE A 156 -8.17 -13.26 -94.05
CA ILE A 156 -8.08 -12.19 -95.05
C ILE A 156 -6.84 -11.39 -94.68
N ALA A 157 -5.84 -11.46 -95.55
CA ALA A 157 -4.56 -10.81 -95.40
C ALA A 157 -4.71 -9.30 -95.12
N PHE A 158 -4.09 -8.82 -94.06
CA PHE A 158 -3.35 -7.56 -94.07
C PHE A 158 -2.22 -7.60 -93.03
N THR A 159 -1.01 -7.33 -93.53
CA THR A 159 0.24 -7.19 -92.79
C THR A 159 0.27 -5.87 -92.03
N GLU A 160 0.52 -5.93 -90.73
CA GLU A 160 1.42 -5.04 -89.97
C GLU A 160 1.49 -5.56 -88.53
N GLU A 161 2.61 -6.18 -88.16
CA GLU A 161 2.92 -6.47 -86.76
C GLU A 161 3.18 -5.15 -86.04
N THR A 162 2.23 -4.67 -85.25
CA THR A 162 2.51 -3.70 -84.19
C THR A 162 2.58 -4.44 -82.85
N PRO A 163 3.76 -4.52 -82.19
CA PRO A 163 3.89 -5.18 -80.90
C PRO A 163 3.36 -4.25 -79.83
N ILE A 164 2.05 -4.26 -79.59
CA ILE A 164 1.42 -3.42 -78.59
C ILE A 164 0.88 -4.34 -77.48
N VAL A 165 1.42 -4.12 -76.27
CA VAL A 165 0.88 -4.47 -74.94
C VAL A 165 1.15 -5.85 -74.29
N SER A 166 2.22 -6.59 -74.61
CA SER A 166 2.61 -7.72 -73.71
C SER A 166 3.72 -7.35 -72.72
N LYS A 167 4.82 -6.74 -73.18
CA LYS A 167 6.00 -6.44 -72.35
C LYS A 167 5.86 -5.29 -71.34
N SER A 168 4.88 -4.40 -71.50
CA SER A 168 4.72 -3.24 -70.60
C SER A 168 3.99 -3.60 -69.31
N MET A 169 3.01 -4.51 -69.37
CA MET A 169 2.23 -4.89 -68.19
C MET A 169 2.99 -5.85 -67.26
N GLU A 170 3.80 -6.78 -67.81
CA GLU A 170 4.65 -7.66 -67.00
C GLU A 170 5.66 -6.88 -66.14
N ASN A 171 6.29 -5.84 -66.72
CA ASN A 171 7.27 -5.02 -66.02
C ASN A 171 6.66 -4.14 -64.92
N GLU A 172 5.44 -3.62 -65.10
CA GLU A 172 4.75 -2.83 -64.07
C GLU A 172 4.22 -3.70 -62.93
N ILE A 173 3.80 -4.94 -63.23
CA ILE A 173 3.38 -5.91 -62.24
C ILE A 173 4.57 -6.32 -61.34
N ASP A 174 5.74 -6.59 -61.91
CA ASP A 174 6.96 -6.92 -61.15
C ASP A 174 7.51 -5.73 -60.33
N ALA A 175 7.35 -4.49 -60.82
CA ALA A 175 7.71 -3.28 -60.08
C ALA A 175 6.79 -2.98 -58.88
N LEU A 176 5.52 -3.41 -58.94
CA LEU A 176 4.59 -3.33 -57.80
C LEU A 176 4.92 -4.38 -56.73
N PHE A 177 5.41 -5.57 -57.11
CA PHE A 177 5.81 -6.62 -56.17
C PHE A 177 7.07 -6.28 -55.34
N THR A 178 8.02 -5.54 -55.91
CA THR A 178 9.23 -5.10 -55.20
C THR A 178 8.93 -4.05 -54.12
N LYS A 179 8.03 -3.10 -54.39
CA LYS A 179 7.56 -2.14 -53.38
C LYS A 179 6.70 -2.76 -52.28
N GLU A 180 5.92 -3.81 -52.58
CA GLU A 180 5.05 -4.47 -51.59
C GLU A 180 5.86 -5.31 -50.57
N ASN A 181 6.97 -5.92 -51.00
CA ASN A 181 7.89 -6.64 -50.11
C ASN A 181 8.68 -5.72 -49.17
N GLU A 182 9.02 -4.50 -49.59
CA GLU A 182 9.64 -3.49 -48.71
C GLU A 182 8.67 -3.02 -47.62
N VAL A 183 7.37 -2.85 -47.95
CA VAL A 183 6.35 -2.47 -46.97
C VAL A 183 6.04 -3.62 -46.00
N ALA A 184 6.02 -4.87 -46.47
CA ALA A 184 5.86 -6.05 -45.61
C ALA A 184 7.05 -6.22 -44.64
N ALA A 185 8.28 -5.98 -45.10
CA ALA A 185 9.48 -5.99 -44.25
C ALA A 185 9.46 -4.87 -43.21
N GLY A 186 9.03 -3.65 -43.59
CA GLY A 186 8.90 -2.53 -42.66
C GLY A 186 7.86 -2.75 -41.56
N ILE A 187 6.74 -3.43 -41.85
CA ILE A 187 5.73 -3.79 -40.84
C ILE A 187 6.25 -4.89 -39.90
N GLU A 188 6.99 -5.86 -40.42
CA GLU A 188 7.62 -6.92 -39.60
C GLU A 188 8.71 -6.35 -38.67
N GLU A 189 9.41 -5.30 -39.12
CA GLU A 189 10.38 -4.55 -38.32
C GLU A 189 9.70 -3.73 -37.21
N ILE A 190 8.58 -3.05 -37.48
CA ILE A 190 7.79 -2.30 -36.48
C ILE A 190 7.22 -3.24 -35.40
N VAL A 191 6.68 -4.40 -35.79
CA VAL A 191 6.15 -5.38 -34.83
C VAL A 191 7.26 -5.99 -33.96
N ASN A 192 8.46 -6.17 -34.51
CA ASN A 192 9.65 -6.61 -33.75
C ASN A 192 10.22 -5.52 -32.83
N LEU A 193 10.08 -4.25 -33.20
CA LEU A 193 10.46 -3.11 -32.36
C LEU A 193 9.52 -3.02 -31.14
N ASP A 194 8.21 -3.06 -31.34
CA ASP A 194 7.23 -3.04 -30.24
C ASP A 194 7.41 -4.23 -29.29
N SER A 195 7.72 -5.42 -29.81
CA SER A 195 7.95 -6.60 -28.97
C SER A 195 9.26 -6.54 -28.18
N LYS A 196 10.34 -5.95 -28.72
CA LYS A 196 11.57 -5.66 -27.96
C LYS A 196 11.37 -4.58 -26.91
N GLU A 197 10.56 -3.57 -27.21
CA GLU A 197 10.26 -2.48 -26.27
C GLU A 197 9.39 -3.01 -25.11
N ILE A 198 8.43 -3.89 -25.40
CA ILE A 198 7.67 -4.64 -24.39
C ILE A 198 8.58 -5.56 -23.57
N GLU A 199 9.54 -6.25 -24.17
CA GLU A 199 10.49 -7.11 -23.45
C GLU A 199 11.42 -6.29 -22.54
N PHE A 200 11.87 -5.12 -23.00
CA PHE A 200 12.67 -4.18 -22.21
C PHE A 200 11.88 -3.61 -21.02
N LEU A 201 10.64 -3.15 -21.25
CA LEU A 201 9.74 -2.66 -20.19
C LEU A 201 9.43 -3.74 -19.15
N ASN A 202 9.21 -4.98 -19.58
CA ASN A 202 9.01 -6.09 -18.65
C ASN A 202 10.27 -6.41 -17.84
N LYS A 203 11.46 -6.26 -18.42
CA LYS A 203 12.73 -6.44 -17.70
C LYS A 203 12.95 -5.34 -16.66
N GLU A 204 12.68 -4.08 -17.02
CA GLU A 204 12.82 -2.93 -16.12
C GLU A 204 11.80 -2.98 -14.97
N LEU A 205 10.57 -3.44 -15.25
CA LEU A 205 9.57 -3.72 -14.21
C LEU A 205 10.04 -4.81 -13.24
N LYS A 206 10.68 -5.87 -13.76
CA LYS A 206 11.17 -6.99 -12.96
C LYS A 206 12.34 -6.59 -12.04
N GLU A 207 13.27 -5.78 -12.56
CA GLU A 207 14.36 -5.21 -11.76
C GLU A 207 13.82 -4.27 -10.66
N LYS A 208 12.79 -3.47 -10.93
CA LYS A 208 12.17 -2.61 -9.89
C LYS A 208 11.45 -3.40 -8.80
N THR A 209 10.77 -4.49 -9.15
CA THR A 209 10.11 -5.34 -8.15
C THR A 209 11.11 -6.10 -7.29
N GLU A 210 12.24 -6.57 -7.85
CA GLU A 210 13.29 -7.25 -7.05
C GLU A 210 13.98 -6.29 -6.06
N VAL A 211 14.16 -5.02 -6.43
CA VAL A 211 14.74 -4.01 -5.53
C VAL A 211 13.77 -3.62 -4.40
N GLU A 212 12.47 -3.51 -4.67
CA GLU A 212 11.47 -3.25 -3.62
C GLU A 212 11.34 -4.42 -2.64
N ASP A 213 11.45 -5.66 -3.12
CA ASP A 213 11.43 -6.86 -2.27
C ASP A 213 12.68 -6.95 -1.37
N GLU A 214 13.88 -6.63 -1.88
CA GLU A 214 15.12 -6.57 -1.07
C GLU A 214 15.11 -5.43 -0.04
N GLU A 215 14.53 -4.27 -0.36
CA GLU A 215 14.40 -3.17 0.60
C GLU A 215 13.40 -3.49 1.72
N LEU A 216 12.32 -4.22 1.41
CA LEU A 216 11.35 -4.70 2.40
C LEU A 216 11.96 -5.76 3.33
N GLU A 217 12.75 -6.70 2.80
CA GLU A 217 13.40 -7.76 3.60
C GLU A 217 14.44 -7.17 4.57
N ASN A 218 15.21 -6.16 4.14
CA ASN A 218 16.15 -5.45 5.02
C ASN A 218 15.46 -4.64 6.13
N LEU A 219 14.29 -4.07 5.85
CA LEU A 219 13.50 -3.35 6.87
C LEU A 219 12.85 -4.29 7.89
N GLU A 220 12.47 -5.50 7.49
CA GLU A 220 11.97 -6.53 8.40
C GLU A 220 13.08 -7.06 9.33
N GLU A 221 14.30 -7.28 8.82
CA GLU A 221 15.45 -7.67 9.65
C GLU A 221 15.85 -6.59 10.67
N GLU A 222 15.80 -5.30 10.31
CA GLU A 222 16.11 -4.20 11.24
C GLU A 222 15.08 -4.05 12.38
N ILE A 223 13.84 -4.53 12.17
CA ILE A 223 12.78 -4.50 13.18
C ILE A 223 12.87 -5.70 14.15
N GLU A 224 13.43 -6.84 13.73
CA GLU A 224 13.63 -8.02 14.61
C GLU A 224 14.85 -7.89 15.54
N GLU A 225 15.81 -6.99 15.26
CA GLU A 225 17.00 -6.76 16.12
C GLU A 225 16.79 -5.75 17.28
N ILE A 226 15.60 -5.14 17.43
CA ILE A 226 15.26 -4.16 18.50
C ILE A 226 14.36 -4.79 19.57
#